data_AF-A0A559K3K0-F1
#
_entry.id   AF-A0A559K3K0-F1
#
_cell.length_a   1.000
_cell.length_b   1.000
_cell.length_c   1.000
_cell.angle_alpha   90.00
_cell.angle_beta   90.00
_cell.angle_gamma   90.00
#
_symmetry.space_group_name_H-M   'P 1'
#
loop_
_entity.id
_entity.type
_entity.pdbx_description
1 polymer ?
#
loop_
_entity_poly.entity_id
_entity_poly.type
_entity_poly.pdbx_seq_one_letter_code
_entity_poly.pdbx_strand_id
1 'polypeptide(L)' 'MENLNFLYGLIFLIVLISAGATVAVGVSQKNKEGNPKYDQRSAKNLIRLTVIYGITIIGGYLVFALFYA' A
#
# COMPACT_ATOMS: atom_id res chain seq x y z
N MET A 1 16.89 14.07 17.77
CA MET A 1 15.57 13.50 18.12
C MET A 1 14.45 14.35 17.54
N GLU A 2 14.36 15.66 17.83
CA GLU A 2 13.32 16.55 17.26
C GLU A 2 13.25 16.55 15.72
N ASN A 3 14.39 16.71 15.03
CA ASN A 3 14.43 16.72 13.56
C ASN A 3 13.96 15.40 12.93
N LEU A 4 14.20 14.28 13.62
CA LEU A 4 13.83 12.95 13.14
C LEU A 4 12.33 12.72 13.31
N ASN A 5 11.76 13.16 14.43
CA ASN A 5 10.32 13.13 14.69
C ASN A 5 9.54 14.01 13.69
N PHE A 6 10.06 15.21 13.39
CA PHE A 6 9.49 16.08 12.37
C PHE A 6 9.51 15.43 10.97
N LEU A 7 10.66 14.85 10.58
CA LEU A 7 10.79 14.15 9.30
C LEU A 7 9.81 12.97 9.19
N TYR A 8 9.70 12.14 10.22
CA TYR A 8 8.75 11.02 10.21
C TYR A 8 7.29 11.49 10.17
N GLY A 9 6.96 12.57 10.89
CA GLY A 9 5.64 13.20 10.81
C GLY A 9 5.32 13.69 9.40
N LEU A 10 6.28 14.34 8.73
CA LEU A 10 6.13 14.81 7.36
C LEU A 10 5.93 13.66 6.37
N ILE A 11 6.76 12.62 6.46
CA ILE A 11 6.65 11.42 5.60
C ILE A 11 5.28 10.77 5.79
N PHE A 12 4.84 10.60 7.04
CA PHE A 12 3.55 10.00 7.34
C PHE A 12 2.40 10.82 6.72
N LEU A 13 2.44 12.14 6.84
CA LEU A 13 1.44 13.04 6.28
C LEU A 13 1.40 12.98 4.74
N ILE A 14 2.57 12.94 4.09
CA ILE A 14 2.67 12.74 2.63
C ILE A 14 2.03 11.41 2.23
N VAL A 15 2.35 10.32 2.93
CA VAL A 15 1.80 8.98 2.66
C VAL A 15 0.27 8.99 2.78
N LEU A 16 -0.28 9.62 3.82
CA LEU A 16 -1.74 9.71 4.00
C LEU A 16 -2.41 10.47 2.86
N ILE A 17 -1.87 11.62 2.46
CA ILE A 17 -2.41 12.42 1.35
C ILE A 17 -2.34 11.63 0.04
N SER A 18 -1.18 11.02 -0.25
CA SER A 18 -1.00 10.23 -1.47
C SER A 18 -1.91 9.00 -1.51
N ALA A 19 -2.09 8.31 -0.38
CA ALA A 19 -3.00 7.17 -0.29
C ALA A 19 -4.46 7.61 -0.53
N GLY A 20 -4.89 8.70 0.11
CA GLY A 20 -6.22 9.26 -0.09
C GLY A 20 -6.48 9.68 -1.54
N ALA A 21 -5.55 10.39 -2.16
CA ALA A 21 -5.63 10.80 -3.56
C ALA A 21 -5.70 9.58 -4.50
N THR A 22 -4.89 8.55 -4.26
CA THR A 22 -4.88 7.31 -5.05
C THR A 22 -6.23 6.62 -5.00
N VAL A 23 -6.82 6.49 -3.81
CA VAL A 23 -8.16 5.90 -3.65
C VAL A 23 -9.21 6.75 -4.34
N ALA A 24 -9.20 8.08 -4.12
CA ALA A 24 -10.17 9.00 -4.70
C ALA A 24 -10.18 8.96 -6.24
N VAL A 25 -8.99 8.94 -6.87
CA VAL A 25 -8.87 8.79 -8.33
C VAL A 25 -9.34 7.40 -8.77
N GLY A 26 -8.94 6.35 -8.05
CA GLY A 26 -9.32 4.96 -8.37
C GLY A 26 -10.83 4.70 -8.32
N VAL A 27 -11.56 5.37 -7.43
CA VAL A 27 -13.03 5.24 -7.33
C VAL A 27 -13.80 6.28 -8.14
N SER A 28 -13.12 7.26 -8.75
CA SER A 28 -13.76 8.36 -9.48
C SER A 28 -14.62 7.85 -10.64
N GLN A 29 -15.72 8.55 -10.93
CA GLN A 29 -16.64 8.18 -12.02
C GLN A 29 -15.92 8.10 -13.37
N LYS A 30 -15.00 9.04 -13.63
CA LYS A 30 -14.16 9.04 -14.84
C LYS A 30 -13.32 7.77 -14.99
N ASN A 31 -12.81 7.21 -13.89
CA ASN A 31 -12.07 5.94 -13.91
C ASN A 31 -13.00 4.75 -14.18
N LYS A 32 -14.21 4.77 -13.63
CA LYS A 32 -15.24 3.74 -13.86
C LYS A 32 -15.76 3.73 -15.28
N GLU A 33 -15.99 4.90 -15.88
CA GLU A 33 -16.44 5.06 -17.26
C GLU A 33 -15.36 4.60 -18.26
N GLY A 34 -14.10 4.93 -18.02
CA GLY A 34 -12.97 4.52 -18.86
C GLY A 34 -12.62 3.03 -18.74
N ASN A 35 -12.96 2.40 -17.62
CA ASN A 35 -12.74 0.97 -17.40
C ASN A 35 -13.84 0.36 -16.52
N PRO A 36 -15.02 0.03 -17.08
CA PRO A 36 -16.16 -0.49 -16.31
C PRO A 36 -15.91 -1.87 -15.70
N LYS A 37 -14.87 -2.59 -16.13
CA LYS A 37 -14.42 -3.86 -15.54
C LYS A 37 -13.38 -3.67 -14.43
N TYR A 38 -12.97 -2.43 -14.14
CA TYR A 38 -11.95 -2.11 -13.14
C TYR A 38 -12.35 -2.57 -11.75
N ASP A 39 -13.56 -2.23 -11.29
CA ASP A 39 -14.04 -2.60 -9.96
C ASP A 39 -14.05 -4.13 -9.73
N GLN A 40 -14.39 -4.91 -10.77
CA GLN A 40 -14.40 -6.38 -10.71
C GLN A 40 -12.99 -6.99 -10.60
N ARG A 41 -11.97 -6.34 -11.18
CA ARG A 41 -10.58 -6.84 -11.19
C ARG A 41 -9.74 -6.27 -10.06
N SER A 42 -10.02 -5.05 -9.61
CA SER A 42 -9.28 -4.37 -8.55
C SER A 42 -9.36 -5.10 -7.22
N ALA A 43 -10.53 -5.64 -6.85
CA ALA A 43 -10.67 -6.45 -5.64
C ALA A 43 -9.80 -7.73 -5.70
N LYS A 44 -9.84 -8.46 -6.81
CA LYS A 44 -9.02 -9.67 -7.01
C LYS A 44 -7.52 -9.35 -7.02
N ASN A 45 -7.13 -8.25 -7.67
CA ASN A 45 -5.75 -7.80 -7.71
C ASN A 45 -5.25 -7.36 -6.33
N LEU A 46 -6.08 -6.65 -5.55
CA LEU A 46 -5.76 -6.26 -4.18
C LEU A 46 -5.54 -7.49 -3.29
N ILE A 47 -6.44 -8.48 -3.34
CA ILE A 47 -6.27 -9.72 -2.58
C ILE A 47 -4.96 -10.41 -2.95
N ARG A 48 -4.67 -10.54 -4.25
CA ARG A 48 -3.42 -11.16 -4.73
C ARG A 48 -2.20 -10.38 -4.24
N LEU A 49 -2.23 -9.05 -4.29
CA LEU A 49 -1.14 -8.20 -3.85
C LEU A 49 -0.92 -8.32 -2.33
N THR A 50 -1.99 -8.29 -1.54
CA THR A 50 -1.95 -8.46 -0.09
C THR A 50 -1.35 -9.81 0.29
N VAL A 51 -1.71 -10.90 -0.40
CA VAL A 51 -1.15 -12.23 -0.17
C VAL A 51 0.36 -12.25 -0.46
N ILE A 52 0.78 -11.70 -1.60
CA ILE A 52 2.21 -11.62 -1.96
C ILE A 52 2.98 -10.83 -0.90
N TYR A 53 2.45 -9.68 -0.48
CA TYR A 53 3.10 -8.84 0.54
C TYR A 53 3.17 -9.55 1.88
N GLY A 54 2.09 -10.21 2.31
CA GLY A 54 2.07 -11.01 3.53
C GLY A 54 3.13 -12.12 3.54
N ILE A 55 3.22 -12.89 2.45
CA ILE A 55 4.23 -13.95 2.29
C ILE A 55 5.64 -13.37 2.35
N THR A 56 5.90 -12.27 1.63
CA THR A 56 7.21 -11.62 1.62
C THR A 56 7.61 -11.11 2.99
N ILE A 57 6.69 -10.50 3.73
CA ILE A 57 6.95 -10.01 5.09
C ILE A 57 7.29 -11.17 6.02
N ILE A 58 6.46 -12.23 6.02
CA ILE A 58 6.69 -13.42 6.86
C ILE A 58 8.02 -14.09 6.50
N GLY A 59 8.29 -14.27 5.20
CA GLY A 59 9.53 -14.86 4.72
C GLY A 59 10.76 -14.03 5.11
N GLY A 60 10.66 -12.70 5.01
CA GLY A 60 11.73 -11.78 5.44
C GLY A 60 12.05 -11.93 6.93
N TYR A 61 11.03 -11.95 7.79
CA TYR A 61 11.21 -12.17 9.22
C TYR A 61 11.75 -13.56 9.55
N LEU A 62 11.33 -14.61 8.82
CA LEU A 62 11.87 -15.95 8.98
C LEU A 62 13.36 -16.01 8.64
N VAL A 63 13.77 -15.43 7.52
CA VAL A 63 15.20 -15.34 7.15
C VAL A 63 15.98 -14.55 8.20
N PHE A 64 15.45 -13.41 8.63
CA PHE A 64 16.07 -12.64 9.70
C PHE A 64 16.24 -13.48 10.98
N ALA A 65 15.19 -14.18 11.41
CA ALA A 65 15.22 -15.02 12.61
C ALA A 65 16.22 -16.20 12.52
N LEU A 66 16.40 -16.78 11.33
CA LEU A 66 17.28 -17.94 11.15
C LEU A 66 18.77 -17.57 11.03
N PHE A 67 19.09 -16.36 10.54
CA PHE A 67 20.46 -15.97 10.22
C PHE A 67 21.00 -14.81 11.07
N TYR A 68 20.14 -14.03 11.72
CA TYR A 68 20.53 -12.77 12.37
C TYR A 68 19.93 -12.56 13.77
N ALA A 69 18.96 -13.37 14.22
CA ALA A 69 18.46 -13.36 15.60
C ALA A 69 19.23 -14.34 16.48
#